data_AF-A0A7Z9YWR2-F1
#
_entry.id   AF-A0A7Z9YWR2-F1
#
_cell.length_a   1.000
_cell.length_b   1.000
_cell.length_c   1.000
_cell.angle_alpha   90.00
_cell.angle_beta   90.00
_cell.angle_gamma   90.00
#
_symmetry.space_group_name_H-M   'P 1'
#
loop_
_entity.id
_entity.type
_entity.pdbx_description
1 polymer ?
#
loop_
_entity_poly.entity_id
_entity_poly.type
_entity_poly.pdbx_seq_one_letter_code
_entity_poly.pdbx_strand_id
1 'polypeptide(L)'
;TGTTFSLGEGTLTDTRICTYVAGTGLVCDTTDNSANWDTTYNTVNTNSANWNTAFSWGDHGAVGYLTDAPSDGSTYGRNNGGWAVMATGGTPAGASGALQFNDAGAFGADDANLFWDDTNNRLGIGTNTPSTKLSIFGADNGMRLSYDGSNYADLSVNSSGEFLINATSATESAMIIGSGASQDTSIQFDGSTHDFFSGIDQATGSYVIGSGSTVASSVVETGPGTVSNTAGGTTVTGTNTQFTSTFRVGNQITIGADTVTISAITSDTSMTTDAVATANVDVTYTYNAGTVLTVESSGNVGIGTDNPLYALDVRATGTSSVIARFNNDSTNTSCTLTSNGGTLNCSSDRRLKKNILTIEGGLKTFMKLKPRKYNWKTEGDEVLPTYGFIAQDVQEILP
;
A
#
# COMPACT_ATOMS: atom_id res chain seq x y z
N THR A 1 68.03 -99.42 -7.10
CA THR A 1 66.97 -99.95 -7.98
C THR A 1 65.81 -100.38 -7.10
N GLY A 2 64.65 -99.74 -7.25
CA GLY A 2 63.45 -100.07 -6.47
C GLY A 2 62.74 -98.88 -5.80
N THR A 3 62.74 -97.71 -6.46
CA THR A 3 61.94 -96.53 -6.14
C THR A 3 60.48 -96.69 -6.60
N THR A 4 59.80 -97.75 -6.16
CA THR A 4 58.38 -97.97 -6.49
C THR A 4 57.58 -98.33 -5.25
N PHE A 5 56.81 -97.36 -4.77
CA PHE A 5 55.67 -97.60 -3.89
C PHE A 5 54.48 -97.97 -4.80
N SER A 6 54.13 -99.24 -4.88
CA SER A 6 52.90 -99.66 -5.57
C SER A 6 51.72 -99.37 -4.66
N LEU A 7 50.90 -98.38 -5.02
CA LEU A 7 49.57 -98.17 -4.43
C LEU A 7 48.64 -99.30 -4.91
N GLY A 8 48.73 -100.45 -4.23
CA GLY A 8 47.74 -101.52 -4.30
C GLY A 8 46.77 -101.35 -3.14
N GLU A 9 45.63 -100.70 -3.43
CA GLU A 9 44.36 -100.73 -2.69
C GLU A 9 44.40 -100.33 -1.20
N GLY A 10 44.34 -99.02 -0.94
CA GLY A 10 43.98 -98.47 0.37
C GLY A 10 43.91 -96.95 0.36
N THR A 11 42.70 -96.38 0.50
CA THR A 11 42.44 -94.94 0.52
C THR A 11 43.08 -94.29 1.76
N LEU A 12 44.02 -93.36 1.58
CA LEU A 12 44.43 -92.44 2.66
C LEU A 12 43.31 -91.41 2.83
N THR A 13 42.54 -91.52 3.90
CA THR A 13 41.46 -90.55 4.21
C THR A 13 42.05 -89.29 4.85
N ASP A 14 41.51 -88.14 4.45
CA ASP A 14 42.00 -86.75 4.57
C ASP A 14 42.22 -86.17 5.98
N THR A 15 42.35 -86.99 7.02
CA THR A 15 42.35 -86.48 8.41
C THR A 15 43.33 -87.15 9.36
N ARG A 16 44.22 -88.05 8.87
CA ARG A 16 45.12 -88.80 9.75
C ARG A 16 46.57 -88.75 9.28
N ILE A 17 47.46 -88.39 10.20
CA ILE A 17 48.90 -88.44 9.97
C ILE A 17 49.35 -89.89 10.18
N CYS A 18 49.98 -90.48 9.16
CA CYS A 18 50.59 -91.80 9.24
C CYS A 18 52.12 -91.68 9.14
N THR A 19 52.84 -92.48 9.92
CA THR A 19 54.30 -92.49 9.92
C THR A 19 54.82 -93.91 9.67
N TYR A 20 55.92 -94.03 8.91
CA TYR A 20 56.52 -95.33 8.60
C TYR A 20 57.40 -95.81 9.76
N VAL A 21 57.16 -97.02 10.24
CA VAL A 21 57.96 -97.67 11.29
C VAL A 21 58.67 -98.90 10.72
N ALA A 22 60.00 -98.92 10.83
CA ALA A 22 60.83 -99.98 10.27
C ALA A 22 60.51 -101.34 10.93
N GLY A 23 60.16 -102.34 10.10
CA GLY A 23 59.79 -103.69 10.54
C GLY A 23 58.28 -103.95 10.67
N THR A 24 57.43 -102.91 10.70
CA THR A 24 55.97 -103.06 10.85
C THR A 24 55.14 -102.39 9.75
N GLY A 25 55.73 -101.50 8.95
CA GLY A 25 55.03 -100.80 7.86
C GLY A 25 54.47 -99.44 8.26
N LEU A 26 53.50 -98.92 7.49
CA LEU A 26 52.86 -97.63 7.74
C LEU A 26 51.91 -97.75 8.95
N VAL A 27 52.10 -96.95 10.00
CA VAL A 27 51.23 -96.90 11.18
C VAL A 27 50.51 -95.55 11.21
N CYS A 28 49.18 -95.56 11.26
CA CYS A 28 48.35 -94.36 11.33
C CYS A 28 47.86 -94.15 12.76
N ASP A 29 47.81 -92.90 13.22
CA ASP A 29 47.23 -92.55 14.51
C ASP A 29 45.75 -93.00 14.56
N THR A 30 45.37 -93.68 15.64
CA THR A 30 44.03 -94.25 15.86
C THR A 30 43.21 -93.47 16.87
N THR A 31 43.75 -92.39 17.44
CA THR A 31 43.02 -91.53 18.38
C THR A 31 42.50 -90.27 17.69
N ASP A 32 41.21 -89.98 17.83
CA ASP A 32 40.60 -88.75 17.33
C ASP A 32 41.26 -87.56 18.00
N ASN A 33 42.12 -86.85 17.26
CA ASN A 33 42.83 -85.66 17.74
C ASN A 33 41.91 -84.44 17.77
N SER A 34 40.77 -84.56 18.47
CA SER A 34 39.86 -83.46 18.79
C SER A 34 40.34 -82.61 19.98
N ALA A 35 41.48 -82.97 20.58
CA ALA A 35 42.03 -82.32 21.77
C ALA A 35 43.25 -81.42 21.52
N ASN A 36 43.64 -81.22 20.25
CA ASN A 36 44.78 -80.35 19.88
C ASN A 36 44.35 -79.11 19.10
N TRP A 37 43.43 -78.32 19.68
CA TRP A 37 43.16 -76.95 19.25
C TRP A 37 43.63 -75.97 20.33
N ASP A 38 44.91 -75.61 20.24
CA ASP A 38 45.58 -74.59 21.05
C ASP A 38 44.83 -73.23 20.98
N THR A 39 44.54 -72.71 22.16
CA THR A 39 43.92 -71.42 22.53
C THR A 39 44.50 -70.15 21.88
N THR A 40 45.56 -70.25 21.07
CA THR A 40 46.25 -69.09 20.50
C THR A 40 45.66 -68.59 19.16
N TYR A 41 44.86 -69.41 18.46
CA TYR A 41 44.27 -69.04 17.15
C TYR A 41 42.74 -68.86 17.16
N ASN A 42 42.14 -68.67 18.33
CA ASN A 42 40.69 -68.48 18.46
C ASN A 42 40.31 -67.06 18.90
N THR A 43 40.71 -66.05 18.13
CA THR A 43 40.07 -64.72 18.17
C THR A 43 38.75 -64.66 17.39
N VAL A 44 38.14 -65.82 17.07
CA VAL A 44 36.83 -65.89 16.41
C VAL A 44 35.89 -66.84 17.18
N ASN A 45 35.81 -66.69 18.51
CA ASN A 45 34.90 -67.48 19.34
C ASN A 45 33.46 -66.94 19.38
N THR A 46 33.19 -65.78 18.77
CA THR A 46 31.82 -65.27 18.63
C THR A 46 31.46 -65.21 17.15
N ASN A 47 30.66 -66.20 16.72
CA ASN A 47 29.81 -66.16 15.52
C ASN A 47 30.40 -66.57 14.15
N SER A 48 31.53 -67.27 14.10
CA SER A 48 32.14 -67.77 12.85
C SER A 48 31.26 -68.73 12.03
N ALA A 49 30.38 -69.52 12.67
CA ALA A 49 29.46 -70.43 11.98
C ALA A 49 28.42 -69.72 11.11
N ASN A 50 28.08 -68.48 11.45
CA ASN A 50 27.10 -67.71 10.72
C ASN A 50 27.74 -66.97 9.53
N TRP A 51 29.07 -66.86 9.39
CA TRP A 51 29.70 -66.10 8.31
C TRP A 51 29.37 -66.61 6.88
N ASN A 52 29.04 -67.89 6.73
CA ASN A 52 28.78 -68.50 5.42
C ASN A 52 27.44 -68.09 4.78
N THR A 53 26.50 -67.49 5.51
CA THR A 53 25.25 -66.93 4.96
C THR A 53 25.38 -65.48 4.47
N ALA A 54 26.49 -64.80 4.74
CA ALA A 54 26.68 -63.37 4.46
C ALA A 54 27.15 -63.04 3.03
N PHE A 55 27.38 -64.03 2.17
CA PHE A 55 27.94 -63.81 0.82
C PHE A 55 26.94 -63.23 -0.19
N SER A 56 25.64 -63.24 0.12
CA SER A 56 24.62 -62.54 -0.65
C SER A 56 24.21 -61.32 0.16
N TRP A 57 24.57 -60.12 -0.30
CA TRP A 57 24.48 -58.83 0.40
C TRP A 57 23.03 -58.40 0.75
N GLY A 58 22.36 -59.15 1.61
CA GLY A 58 21.11 -58.79 2.26
C GLY A 58 21.34 -58.04 3.57
N ASP A 59 20.25 -57.57 4.17
CA ASP A 59 20.27 -56.86 5.45
C ASP A 59 20.86 -57.73 6.58
N HIS A 60 22.07 -57.37 7.04
CA HIS A 60 22.80 -58.06 8.10
C HIS A 60 22.10 -57.98 9.47
N GLY A 61 21.10 -57.11 9.66
CA GLY A 61 20.25 -57.09 10.84
C GLY A 61 19.25 -58.25 10.88
N ALA A 62 18.83 -58.76 9.72
CA ALA A 62 17.80 -59.81 9.60
C ALA A 62 18.32 -61.24 9.89
N VAL A 63 19.64 -61.45 9.83
CA VAL A 63 20.29 -62.76 10.03
C VAL A 63 20.64 -63.03 11.52
N GLY A 64 20.22 -62.14 12.43
CA GLY A 64 20.33 -62.37 13.87
C GLY A 64 21.74 -62.23 14.46
N TYR A 65 22.68 -61.55 13.80
CA TYR A 65 24.00 -61.24 14.40
C TYR A 65 23.89 -60.20 15.52
N LEU A 66 22.85 -59.37 15.49
CA LEU A 66 22.54 -58.37 16.49
C LEU A 66 21.51 -58.95 17.47
N THR A 67 21.98 -59.74 18.44
CA THR A 67 21.12 -60.52 19.35
C THR A 67 20.71 -59.79 20.62
N ASP A 68 21.34 -58.66 20.92
CA ASP A 68 21.17 -57.92 22.18
C ASP A 68 20.26 -56.69 22.05
N ALA A 69 19.79 -56.37 20.84
CA ALA A 69 18.80 -55.32 20.62
C ALA A 69 17.44 -55.73 21.21
N PRO A 70 16.74 -54.87 21.96
CA PRO A 70 15.40 -55.17 22.47
C PRO A 70 14.41 -55.48 21.33
N SER A 71 13.64 -56.56 21.46
CA SER A 71 12.71 -57.05 20.43
C SER A 71 11.29 -56.50 20.60
N ASP A 72 11.15 -55.24 20.99
CA ASP A 72 9.86 -54.59 21.28
C ASP A 72 9.24 -53.83 20.09
N GLY A 73 9.89 -53.92 18.92
CA GLY A 73 9.44 -53.27 17.69
C GLY A 73 9.92 -51.83 17.51
N SER A 74 10.72 -51.29 18.44
CA SER A 74 11.29 -49.93 18.31
C SER A 74 12.51 -49.91 17.40
N THR A 75 12.78 -48.75 16.78
CA THR A 75 14.04 -48.52 16.07
C THR A 75 15.11 -48.07 17.08
N TYR A 76 16.24 -48.75 17.11
CA TYR A 76 17.32 -48.50 18.08
C TYR A 76 18.61 -48.06 17.40
N GLY A 77 19.34 -47.17 18.07
CA GLY A 77 20.72 -46.80 17.77
C GLY A 77 21.62 -47.13 18.97
N ARG A 78 22.94 -47.19 18.75
CA ARG A 78 23.92 -47.34 19.85
C ARG A 78 24.28 -45.96 20.40
N ASN A 79 24.05 -45.73 21.69
CA ASN A 79 24.50 -44.53 22.40
C ASN A 79 25.29 -44.93 23.64
N ASN A 80 26.55 -44.48 23.73
CA ASN A 80 27.48 -44.81 24.82
C ASN A 80 27.54 -46.31 25.17
N GLY A 81 27.56 -47.18 24.14
CA GLY A 81 27.62 -48.65 24.30
C GLY A 81 26.29 -49.35 24.61
N GLY A 82 25.25 -48.60 24.99
CA GLY A 82 23.90 -49.11 25.23
C GLY A 82 22.97 -48.95 24.02
N TRP A 83 21.87 -49.69 24.03
CA TRP A 83 20.74 -49.48 23.11
C TRP A 83 19.92 -48.27 23.55
N ALA A 84 19.74 -47.32 22.64
CA ALA A 84 18.85 -46.17 22.83
C ALA A 84 17.82 -46.16 21.70
N VAL A 85 16.54 -45.95 22.04
CA VAL A 85 15.50 -45.76 21.02
C VAL A 85 15.89 -44.54 20.19
N MET A 86 16.02 -44.74 18.89
CA MET A 86 16.20 -43.63 17.96
C MET A 86 14.87 -42.91 17.91
N ALA A 87 14.83 -41.68 18.41
CA ALA A 87 13.68 -40.83 18.19
C ALA A 87 13.49 -40.69 16.67
N THR A 88 12.42 -41.27 16.14
CA THR A 88 11.91 -40.91 14.82
C THR A 88 11.69 -39.40 14.85
N GLY A 89 12.17 -38.66 13.83
CA GLY A 89 12.05 -37.20 13.78
C GLY A 89 10.66 -36.76 14.25
N GLY A 90 10.60 -35.76 15.13
CA GLY A 90 9.36 -35.39 15.82
C GLY A 90 8.23 -35.15 14.83
N THR A 91 7.05 -35.67 15.14
CA THR A 91 5.84 -35.45 14.34
C THR A 91 5.51 -33.96 14.35
N PRO A 92 5.42 -33.29 13.18
CA PRO A 92 4.94 -31.92 13.11
C PRO A 92 3.52 -31.81 13.67
N ALA A 93 3.23 -30.71 14.35
CA ALA A 93 1.90 -30.41 14.88
C ALA A 93 1.03 -29.70 13.83
N GLY A 94 -0.30 -29.73 14.03
CA GLY A 94 -1.27 -28.97 13.22
C GLY A 94 -1.61 -29.59 11.86
N ALA A 95 -2.46 -28.89 11.11
CA ALA A 95 -2.87 -29.28 9.76
C ALA A 95 -1.79 -28.97 8.71
N SER A 96 -1.97 -29.46 7.47
CA SER A 96 -1.11 -29.08 6.34
C SER A 96 -1.12 -27.56 6.15
N GLY A 97 0.06 -26.96 6.07
CA GLY A 97 0.24 -25.50 6.02
C GLY A 97 0.49 -24.86 7.39
N ALA A 98 0.39 -25.61 8.48
CA ALA A 98 0.75 -25.12 9.80
C ALA A 98 2.27 -24.88 9.92
N LEU A 99 2.64 -23.66 10.31
CA LEU A 99 4.02 -23.29 10.57
C LEU A 99 4.42 -23.77 11.98
N GLN A 100 5.51 -24.54 12.05
CA GLN A 100 5.98 -25.16 13.30
C GLN A 100 6.74 -24.16 14.18
N PHE A 101 6.46 -24.18 15.48
CA PHE A 101 7.21 -23.43 16.48
C PHE A 101 7.54 -24.29 17.71
N ASN A 102 8.41 -23.78 18.59
CA ASN A 102 8.69 -24.44 19.86
C ASN A 102 7.53 -24.21 20.83
N ASP A 103 6.86 -25.29 21.21
CA ASP A 103 5.85 -25.31 22.25
C ASP A 103 6.35 -26.12 23.44
N ALA A 104 6.97 -25.42 24.39
CA ALA A 104 7.54 -26.00 25.62
C ALA A 104 8.50 -27.18 25.39
N GLY A 105 9.29 -27.15 24.31
CA GLY A 105 10.26 -28.18 23.93
C GLY A 105 9.73 -29.24 22.96
N ALA A 106 8.47 -29.15 22.55
CA ALA A 106 7.88 -29.94 21.46
C ALA A 106 7.65 -29.11 20.20
N PHE A 107 7.30 -29.77 19.09
CA PHE A 107 6.74 -29.07 17.92
C PHE A 107 5.30 -28.68 18.22
N GLY A 108 5.04 -27.37 18.21
CA GLY A 108 3.70 -26.79 18.27
C GLY A 108 3.32 -26.14 16.95
N ALA A 109 2.03 -25.90 16.79
CA ALA A 109 1.43 -25.27 15.64
C ALA A 109 0.13 -24.57 16.04
N ASP A 110 -0.17 -23.48 15.34
CA ASP A 110 -1.41 -22.72 15.50
C ASP A 110 -1.82 -22.19 14.11
N ASP A 111 -2.36 -23.08 13.29
CA ASP A 111 -2.76 -22.74 11.92
C ASP A 111 -3.90 -21.71 11.85
N ALA A 112 -4.64 -21.48 12.95
CA ALA A 112 -5.61 -20.40 13.00
C ALA A 112 -4.92 -19.02 13.04
N ASN A 113 -3.76 -18.91 13.69
CA ASN A 113 -3.04 -17.65 13.86
C ASN A 113 -1.82 -17.47 12.93
N LEU A 114 -1.20 -18.54 12.43
CA LEU A 114 -0.07 -18.47 11.51
C LEU A 114 -0.08 -19.64 10.51
N PHE A 115 -0.29 -19.34 9.23
CA PHE A 115 -0.57 -20.36 8.20
C PHE A 115 0.15 -20.11 6.88
N TRP A 116 0.71 -21.16 6.28
CA TRP A 116 1.24 -21.16 4.91
C TRP A 116 0.33 -21.96 3.97
N ASP A 117 -0.36 -21.26 3.09
CA ASP A 117 -1.09 -21.86 1.98
C ASP A 117 -0.11 -22.16 0.84
N ASP A 118 0.44 -23.37 0.83
CA ASP A 118 1.41 -23.81 -0.16
C ASP A 118 0.81 -23.93 -1.57
N THR A 119 -0.49 -24.24 -1.67
CA THR A 119 -1.16 -24.37 -2.97
C THR A 119 -1.17 -23.04 -3.72
N ASN A 120 -1.31 -21.93 -3.01
CA ASN A 120 -1.42 -20.60 -3.60
C ASN A 120 -0.25 -19.66 -3.26
N ASN A 121 0.73 -20.13 -2.48
CA ASN A 121 1.90 -19.39 -2.00
C ASN A 121 1.53 -18.13 -1.18
N ARG A 122 0.74 -18.31 -0.11
CA ARG A 122 0.22 -17.20 0.71
C ARG A 122 0.48 -17.41 2.20
N LEU A 123 0.86 -16.34 2.91
CA LEU A 123 1.01 -16.30 4.37
C LEU A 123 -0.23 -15.67 5.01
N GLY A 124 -0.87 -16.41 5.92
CA GLY A 124 -1.94 -15.94 6.77
C GLY A 124 -1.46 -15.67 8.20
N ILE A 125 -1.85 -14.53 8.75
CA ILE A 125 -1.69 -14.18 10.18
C ILE A 125 -3.10 -13.89 10.71
N GLY A 126 -3.56 -14.66 11.69
CA GLY A 126 -4.94 -14.65 12.16
C GLY A 126 -5.96 -15.27 11.20
N THR A 127 -5.51 -15.99 10.16
CA THR A 127 -6.38 -16.73 9.24
C THR A 127 -5.66 -17.92 8.59
N ASN A 128 -6.37 -19.04 8.42
CA ASN A 128 -5.94 -20.21 7.63
C ASN A 128 -6.46 -20.21 6.19
N THR A 129 -7.13 -19.12 5.77
CA THR A 129 -7.67 -18.95 4.41
C THR A 129 -7.25 -17.59 3.82
N PRO A 130 -5.93 -17.31 3.70
CA PRO A 130 -5.45 -16.04 3.17
C PRO A 130 -5.96 -15.80 1.75
N SER A 131 -6.46 -14.60 1.46
CA SER A 131 -6.98 -14.23 0.14
C SER A 131 -5.92 -13.60 -0.76
N THR A 132 -4.85 -13.07 -0.17
CA THR A 132 -3.71 -12.41 -0.85
C THR A 132 -2.38 -12.98 -0.36
N LYS A 133 -1.24 -12.56 -0.92
CA LYS A 133 0.08 -13.09 -0.54
C LYS A 133 0.41 -12.97 0.94
N LEU A 134 -0.04 -11.90 1.58
CA LEU A 134 0.03 -11.69 3.02
C LEU A 134 -1.34 -11.20 3.48
N SER A 135 -2.05 -12.03 4.24
CA SER A 135 -3.31 -11.66 4.88
C SER A 135 -3.12 -11.57 6.38
N ILE A 136 -3.21 -10.36 6.94
CA ILE A 136 -3.27 -10.13 8.39
C ILE A 136 -4.74 -9.86 8.73
N PHE A 137 -5.35 -10.78 9.47
CA PHE A 137 -6.79 -10.80 9.71
C PHE A 137 -7.11 -10.83 11.21
N GLY A 138 -8.15 -10.11 11.60
CA GLY A 138 -8.59 -9.98 12.99
C GLY A 138 -8.77 -8.52 13.42
N ALA A 139 -9.27 -8.31 14.64
CA ALA A 139 -9.41 -6.97 15.21
C ALA A 139 -8.05 -6.32 15.53
N ASP A 140 -7.02 -7.13 15.75
CA ASP A 140 -5.65 -6.70 16.05
C ASP A 140 -4.73 -6.86 14.83
N ASN A 141 -5.21 -6.55 13.62
CA ASN A 141 -4.50 -6.75 12.35
C ASN A 141 -3.32 -5.79 12.08
N GLY A 142 -2.76 -5.17 13.11
CA GLY A 142 -1.72 -4.17 12.99
C GLY A 142 -0.37 -4.74 12.56
N MET A 143 0.23 -4.16 11.51
CA MET A 143 1.66 -4.30 11.22
C MET A 143 2.41 -3.15 11.89
N ARG A 144 3.30 -3.48 12.84
CA ARG A 144 4.07 -2.50 13.60
C ARG A 144 5.45 -2.23 13.00
N LEU A 145 5.80 -0.95 12.87
CA LEU A 145 7.16 -0.47 12.61
C LEU A 145 7.66 0.26 13.87
N SER A 146 8.61 -0.36 14.58
CA SER A 146 9.14 0.19 15.84
C SER A 146 10.54 0.77 15.67
N TYR A 147 10.77 1.93 16.25
CA TYR A 147 12.12 2.40 16.60
C TYR A 147 12.55 1.80 17.94
N ASP A 148 11.67 1.84 18.94
CA ASP A 148 11.84 1.20 20.25
C ASP A 148 10.47 0.81 20.85
N GLY A 149 10.45 0.38 22.12
CA GLY A 149 9.23 -0.07 22.80
C GLY A 149 8.16 1.00 23.04
N SER A 150 8.49 2.29 22.92
CA SER A 150 7.58 3.42 23.08
C SER A 150 7.36 4.20 21.79
N ASN A 151 8.26 4.06 20.81
CA ASN A 151 8.28 4.84 19.58
C ASN A 151 8.02 3.92 18.39
N TYR A 152 6.78 3.90 17.90
CA TYR A 152 6.38 3.07 16.78
C TYR A 152 5.22 3.68 15.99
N ALA A 153 4.98 3.15 14.79
CA ALA A 153 3.77 3.37 14.02
C ALA A 153 3.13 2.02 13.65
N ASP A 154 1.82 1.93 13.81
CA ASP A 154 1.03 0.76 13.41
C ASP A 154 0.27 1.06 12.11
N LEU A 155 0.32 0.11 11.18
CA LEU A 155 -0.45 0.08 9.93
C LEU A 155 -1.60 -0.92 10.11
N SER A 156 -2.85 -0.47 10.06
CA SER A 156 -4.01 -1.34 10.33
C SER A 156 -5.25 -0.91 9.55
N VAL A 157 -6.30 -1.73 9.62
CA VAL A 157 -7.63 -1.40 9.10
C VAL A 157 -8.64 -1.57 10.23
N ASN A 158 -9.49 -0.57 10.46
CA ASN A 158 -10.52 -0.66 11.51
C ASN A 158 -11.79 -1.40 11.05
N SER A 159 -12.78 -1.51 11.94
CA SER A 159 -14.06 -2.18 11.65
C SER A 159 -14.90 -1.50 10.55
N SER A 160 -14.59 -0.26 10.20
CA SER A 160 -15.24 0.49 9.11
C SER A 160 -14.51 0.33 7.77
N GLY A 161 -13.37 -0.39 7.75
CA GLY A 161 -12.54 -0.54 6.55
C GLY A 161 -11.58 0.63 6.31
N GLU A 162 -11.41 1.54 7.26
CA GLU A 162 -10.50 2.68 7.12
C GLU A 162 -9.05 2.24 7.34
N PHE A 163 -8.14 2.65 6.46
CA PHE A 163 -6.70 2.47 6.63
C PHE A 163 -6.16 3.47 7.65
N LEU A 164 -5.39 2.98 8.61
CA LEU A 164 -4.85 3.75 9.72
C LEU A 164 -3.32 3.70 9.74
N ILE A 165 -2.70 4.86 10.00
CA ILE A 165 -1.29 5.02 10.37
C ILE A 165 -1.25 5.67 11.75
N ASN A 166 -1.06 4.87 12.80
CA ASN A 166 -1.12 5.33 14.18
C ASN A 166 0.29 5.40 14.79
N ALA A 167 0.86 6.60 14.87
CA ALA A 167 2.13 6.84 15.54
C ALA A 167 1.96 7.14 17.03
N THR A 168 2.91 6.73 17.87
CA THR A 168 2.84 6.91 19.34
C THR A 168 3.28 8.26 19.88
N SER A 169 3.76 9.17 19.02
CA SER A 169 4.22 10.50 19.44
C SER A 169 3.05 11.35 19.94
N ALA A 170 3.10 11.74 21.22
CA ALA A 170 2.08 12.61 21.82
C ALA A 170 2.23 14.09 21.43
N THR A 171 3.35 14.48 20.80
CA THR A 171 3.62 15.88 20.43
C THR A 171 3.30 16.19 18.98
N GLU A 172 3.55 15.25 18.07
CA GLU A 172 3.32 15.41 16.64
C GLU A 172 3.31 14.04 15.94
N SER A 173 2.30 13.79 15.11
CA SER A 173 2.25 12.65 14.19
C SER A 173 2.27 13.19 12.77
N ALA A 174 3.19 12.71 11.94
CA ALA A 174 3.36 13.18 10.57
C ALA A 174 3.47 11.99 9.60
N MET A 175 2.87 12.16 8.42
CA MET A 175 3.17 11.36 7.24
C MET A 175 4.07 12.21 6.34
N ILE A 176 5.34 11.82 6.21
CA ILE A 176 6.31 12.53 5.37
C ILE A 176 6.30 11.89 3.98
N ILE A 177 6.04 12.69 2.95
CA ILE A 177 6.00 12.24 1.56
C ILE A 177 7.04 13.04 0.77
N GLY A 178 7.96 12.32 0.13
CA GLY A 178 9.08 12.90 -0.61
C GLY A 178 10.43 12.67 0.06
N SER A 179 11.48 13.09 -0.65
CA SER A 179 12.87 12.94 -0.22
C SER A 179 13.52 14.24 0.27
N GLY A 180 12.82 15.37 0.13
CA GLY A 180 13.39 16.71 0.31
C GLY A 180 14.24 17.20 -0.88
N ALA A 181 14.37 16.40 -1.95
CA ALA A 181 14.98 16.83 -3.20
C ALA A 181 14.01 17.64 -4.08
N SER A 182 14.54 18.20 -5.17
CA SER A 182 13.75 18.90 -6.19
C SER A 182 12.89 17.91 -7.00
N GLN A 183 11.71 17.57 -6.48
CA GLN A 183 10.73 16.68 -7.09
C GLN A 183 9.30 17.10 -6.71
N ASP A 184 8.34 16.79 -7.56
CA ASP A 184 6.93 16.90 -7.21
C ASP A 184 6.56 15.74 -6.28
N THR A 185 5.66 16.01 -5.33
CA THR A 185 5.20 15.02 -4.36
C THR A 185 3.72 15.18 -4.10
N SER A 186 2.95 14.11 -4.12
CA SER A 186 1.51 14.17 -3.86
C SER A 186 0.93 12.91 -3.23
N ILE A 187 -0.27 13.10 -2.69
CA ILE A 187 -1.27 12.06 -2.46
C ILE A 187 -2.26 12.14 -3.62
N GLN A 188 -2.56 11.01 -4.23
CA GLN A 188 -3.56 10.89 -5.31
C GLN A 188 -4.83 10.25 -4.77
N PHE A 189 -5.96 10.71 -5.27
CA PHE A 189 -7.31 10.24 -4.97
C PHE A 189 -7.89 9.70 -6.28
N ASP A 190 -7.97 8.38 -6.39
CA ASP A 190 -8.51 7.66 -7.54
C ASP A 190 -10.02 7.50 -7.39
N GLY A 191 -10.78 8.25 -8.18
CA GLY A 191 -12.22 8.31 -8.14
C GLY A 191 -12.83 7.77 -9.43
N SER A 192 -14.01 7.14 -9.34
CA SER A 192 -14.67 6.53 -10.52
C SER A 192 -15.11 7.52 -11.61
N THR A 193 -15.06 8.83 -11.35
CA THR A 193 -15.47 9.88 -12.29
C THR A 193 -14.45 11.01 -12.42
N HIS A 194 -13.78 11.36 -11.32
CA HIS A 194 -12.75 12.38 -11.28
C HIS A 194 -11.70 11.95 -10.27
N ASP A 195 -10.45 12.06 -10.69
CA ASP A 195 -9.31 11.91 -9.80
C ASP A 195 -8.91 13.29 -9.27
N PHE A 196 -8.34 13.31 -8.08
CA PHE A 196 -7.75 14.51 -7.50
C PHE A 196 -6.37 14.21 -6.96
N PHE A 197 -5.58 15.26 -6.75
CA PHE A 197 -4.36 15.15 -5.96
C PHE A 197 -4.24 16.32 -5.00
N SER A 198 -3.46 16.10 -3.95
CA SER A 198 -2.94 17.12 -3.04
C SER A 198 -1.43 16.96 -3.03
N GLY A 199 -0.68 18.03 -3.29
CA GLY A 199 0.76 17.91 -3.43
C GLY A 199 1.52 19.23 -3.45
N ILE A 200 2.83 19.10 -3.62
CA ILE A 200 3.75 20.20 -3.82
C ILE A 200 4.24 20.12 -5.26
N ASP A 201 4.10 21.21 -6.00
CA ASP A 201 4.69 21.41 -7.32
C ASP A 201 6.05 22.08 -7.12
N GLN A 202 7.12 21.39 -7.52
CA GLN A 202 8.47 21.90 -7.35
C GLN A 202 8.77 23.06 -8.30
N ALA A 203 8.20 23.06 -9.51
CA ALA A 203 8.48 24.11 -10.48
C ALA A 203 7.98 25.48 -10.00
N THR A 204 6.88 25.50 -9.24
CA THR A 204 6.29 26.73 -8.69
C THR A 204 6.59 26.93 -7.21
N GLY A 205 6.98 25.88 -6.48
CA GLY A 205 7.18 25.92 -5.02
C GLY A 205 5.87 26.02 -4.22
N SER A 206 4.73 25.72 -4.86
CA SER A 206 3.40 25.90 -4.30
C SER A 206 2.80 24.58 -3.82
N TYR A 207 1.97 24.66 -2.78
CA TYR A 207 1.04 23.58 -2.46
C TYR A 207 -0.20 23.71 -3.35
N VAL A 208 -0.54 22.61 -4.01
CA VAL A 208 -1.55 22.55 -5.06
C VAL A 208 -2.56 21.44 -4.77
N ILE A 209 -3.83 21.74 -4.98
CA ILE A 209 -4.92 20.75 -5.07
C ILE A 209 -5.48 20.86 -6.48
N GLY A 210 -5.37 19.78 -7.25
CA GLY A 210 -5.79 19.72 -8.65
C GLY A 210 -6.58 18.46 -8.97
N SER A 211 -7.12 18.39 -10.19
CA SER A 211 -7.71 17.18 -10.76
C SER A 211 -6.63 16.32 -11.44
N GLY A 212 -6.92 15.04 -11.63
CA GLY A 212 -6.07 14.10 -12.35
C GLY A 212 -4.97 13.47 -11.49
N SER A 213 -4.07 12.71 -12.12
CA SER A 213 -3.02 11.91 -11.45
C SER A 213 -1.63 12.57 -11.46
N THR A 214 -1.46 13.73 -12.10
CA THR A 214 -0.18 14.45 -12.21
C THR A 214 -0.23 15.78 -11.48
N VAL A 215 0.73 16.03 -10.59
CA VAL A 215 0.94 17.34 -9.96
C VAL A 215 1.48 18.30 -11.01
N ALA A 216 0.65 19.19 -11.54
CA ALA A 216 1.08 20.22 -12.48
C ALA A 216 0.15 21.43 -12.44
N SER A 217 0.69 22.62 -12.73
CA SER A 217 -0.09 23.87 -12.96
C SER A 217 -0.96 23.82 -14.25
N SER A 218 -0.92 22.72 -15.00
CA SER A 218 -1.71 22.51 -16.21
C SER A 218 -1.97 21.02 -16.44
N VAL A 219 -3.12 20.54 -15.98
CA VAL A 219 -3.55 19.15 -16.22
C VAL A 219 -4.53 19.14 -17.39
N VAL A 220 -4.20 18.36 -18.44
CA VAL A 220 -5.10 18.11 -19.56
C VAL A 220 -6.01 16.94 -19.18
N GLU A 221 -7.25 17.25 -18.85
CA GLU A 221 -8.28 16.29 -18.46
C GLU A 221 -9.13 15.89 -19.66
N THR A 222 -9.67 14.67 -19.66
CA THR A 222 -10.75 14.29 -20.59
C THR A 222 -12.09 14.61 -19.94
N GLY A 223 -12.91 15.43 -20.60
CA GLY A 223 -14.21 15.81 -20.05
C GLY A 223 -15.27 14.73 -20.19
N PRO A 224 -16.32 14.73 -19.34
CA PRO A 224 -17.39 13.75 -19.41
C PRO A 224 -18.24 13.93 -20.67
N GLY A 225 -18.67 12.81 -21.24
CA GLY A 225 -19.55 12.78 -22.41
C GLY A 225 -18.81 12.97 -23.74
N THR A 226 -19.56 13.40 -24.76
CA THR A 226 -19.03 13.68 -26.09
C THR A 226 -19.50 15.02 -26.60
N VAL A 227 -18.79 15.57 -27.58
CA VAL A 227 -19.11 16.84 -28.23
C VAL A 227 -19.16 16.72 -29.74
N SER A 228 -19.95 17.60 -30.35
CA SER A 228 -20.12 17.73 -31.78
C SER A 228 -20.10 19.20 -32.20
N ASN A 229 -19.56 19.48 -33.38
CA ASN A 229 -19.52 20.81 -33.97
C ASN A 229 -19.46 20.71 -35.51
N THR A 230 -19.84 21.79 -36.20
CA THR A 230 -19.61 21.93 -37.65
C THR A 230 -18.26 22.57 -37.93
N ALA A 231 -17.64 22.27 -39.08
CA ALA A 231 -16.41 22.92 -39.52
C ALA A 231 -16.61 24.45 -39.63
N GLY A 232 -15.71 25.22 -39.03
CA GLY A 232 -15.79 26.68 -38.91
C GLY A 232 -16.91 27.19 -37.99
N GLY A 233 -17.64 26.30 -37.31
CA GLY A 233 -18.72 26.66 -36.40
C GLY A 233 -18.20 27.08 -35.02
N THR A 234 -18.98 27.92 -34.34
CA THR A 234 -18.69 28.38 -32.97
C THR A 234 -19.51 27.65 -31.91
N THR A 235 -20.58 26.94 -32.30
CA THR A 235 -21.42 26.19 -31.37
C THR A 235 -20.87 24.79 -31.18
N VAL A 236 -20.62 24.43 -29.92
CA VAL A 236 -20.31 23.07 -29.50
C VAL A 236 -21.52 22.51 -28.77
N THR A 237 -22.03 21.39 -29.27
CA THR A 237 -23.15 20.65 -28.67
C THR A 237 -22.61 19.41 -28.00
N GLY A 238 -23.04 19.15 -26.77
CA GLY A 238 -22.58 18.01 -25.98
C GLY A 238 -23.70 17.00 -25.70
N THR A 239 -23.29 15.75 -25.51
CA THR A 239 -24.14 14.63 -25.07
C THR A 239 -23.55 14.08 -23.77
N ASN A 240 -24.34 13.99 -22.69
CA ASN A 240 -23.89 13.58 -21.34
C ASN A 240 -22.69 14.40 -20.83
N THR A 241 -22.62 15.66 -21.25
CA THR A 241 -21.62 16.65 -20.84
C THR A 241 -22.11 17.40 -19.61
N GLN A 242 -21.19 18.09 -18.93
CA GLN A 242 -21.45 18.88 -17.72
C GLN A 242 -20.81 20.27 -17.82
N PHE A 243 -20.99 20.96 -18.94
CA PHE A 243 -20.22 22.18 -19.24
C PHE A 243 -20.29 23.28 -18.17
N THR A 244 -21.41 23.42 -17.45
CA THR A 244 -21.55 24.50 -16.45
C THR A 244 -20.73 24.26 -15.18
N SER A 245 -20.36 23.01 -14.90
CA SER A 245 -19.49 22.64 -13.78
C SER A 245 -18.05 22.34 -14.22
N THR A 246 -17.84 21.93 -15.48
CA THR A 246 -16.51 21.66 -16.03
C THR A 246 -15.75 22.94 -16.42
N PHE A 247 -16.45 23.94 -16.97
CA PHE A 247 -15.81 25.11 -17.57
C PHE A 247 -16.30 26.43 -16.99
N ARG A 248 -15.48 27.47 -17.20
CA ARG A 248 -15.83 28.88 -17.09
C ARG A 248 -15.61 29.56 -18.44
N VAL A 249 -16.36 30.63 -18.71
CA VAL A 249 -16.13 31.48 -19.89
C VAL A 249 -14.68 31.98 -19.86
N GLY A 250 -13.97 31.86 -20.98
CA GLY A 250 -12.54 32.15 -21.12
C GLY A 250 -11.64 30.93 -20.96
N ASN A 251 -12.14 29.78 -20.48
CA ASN A 251 -11.38 28.52 -20.55
C ASN A 251 -11.21 28.05 -21.99
N GLN A 252 -10.29 27.11 -22.19
CA GLN A 252 -10.09 26.46 -23.49
C GLN A 252 -10.65 25.03 -23.45
N ILE A 253 -11.21 24.62 -24.57
CA ILE A 253 -11.64 23.24 -24.83
C ILE A 253 -10.89 22.73 -26.08
N THR A 254 -10.41 21.50 -26.01
CA THR A 254 -9.75 20.82 -27.12
C THR A 254 -10.68 19.76 -27.68
N ILE A 255 -11.02 19.88 -28.96
CA ILE A 255 -11.92 18.99 -29.70
C ILE A 255 -11.18 18.48 -30.93
N GLY A 256 -10.88 17.19 -30.96
CA GLY A 256 -9.98 16.64 -31.98
C GLY A 256 -8.59 17.28 -31.89
N ALA A 257 -8.15 17.97 -32.95
CA ALA A 257 -6.87 18.68 -32.98
C ALA A 257 -6.99 20.18 -32.63
N ASP A 258 -8.20 20.72 -32.53
CA ASP A 258 -8.45 22.15 -32.36
C ASP A 258 -8.58 22.48 -30.86
N THR A 259 -7.82 23.46 -30.37
CA THR A 259 -7.99 24.03 -29.02
C THR A 259 -8.53 25.46 -29.14
N VAL A 260 -9.73 25.70 -28.62
CA VAL A 260 -10.48 26.95 -28.81
C VAL A 260 -10.94 27.55 -27.49
N THR A 261 -11.06 28.88 -27.44
CA THR A 261 -11.53 29.59 -26.24
C THR A 261 -13.05 29.54 -26.15
N ILE A 262 -13.59 29.34 -24.96
CA ILE A 262 -15.03 29.37 -24.66
C ILE A 262 -15.47 30.82 -24.44
N SER A 263 -16.39 31.31 -25.24
CA SER A 263 -16.94 32.67 -25.15
C SER A 263 -18.27 32.74 -24.40
N ALA A 264 -19.03 31.65 -24.36
CA ALA A 264 -20.27 31.54 -23.57
C ALA A 264 -20.57 30.08 -23.23
N ILE A 265 -21.20 29.84 -22.08
CA ILE A 265 -21.72 28.50 -21.70
C ILE A 265 -23.22 28.67 -21.50
N THR A 266 -24.02 28.04 -22.36
CA THR A 266 -25.48 28.22 -22.40
C THR A 266 -26.20 27.17 -21.54
N SER A 267 -25.68 25.95 -21.50
CA SER A 267 -26.17 24.83 -20.69
C SER A 267 -25.06 23.79 -20.51
N ASP A 268 -25.33 22.72 -19.75
CA ASP A 268 -24.40 21.58 -19.61
C ASP A 268 -24.07 20.87 -20.92
N THR A 269 -24.88 21.10 -21.96
CA THR A 269 -24.80 20.45 -23.27
C THR A 269 -24.61 21.45 -24.42
N SER A 270 -24.41 22.73 -24.14
CA SER A 270 -24.22 23.73 -25.20
C SER A 270 -23.34 24.90 -24.75
N MET A 271 -22.34 25.21 -25.56
CA MET A 271 -21.47 26.36 -25.38
C MET A 271 -21.14 27.03 -26.71
N THR A 272 -20.64 28.26 -26.64
CA THR A 272 -20.06 29.01 -27.76
C THR A 272 -18.56 29.14 -27.56
N THR A 273 -17.81 28.92 -28.62
CA THR A 273 -16.34 28.91 -28.68
C THR A 273 -15.84 29.78 -29.84
N ASP A 274 -14.53 30.00 -29.92
CA ASP A 274 -13.90 30.38 -31.19
C ASP A 274 -14.17 29.30 -32.26
N ALA A 275 -14.06 29.66 -33.54
CA ALA A 275 -14.41 28.73 -34.62
C ALA A 275 -13.52 27.46 -34.58
N VAL A 276 -14.16 26.29 -34.46
CA VAL A 276 -13.48 24.99 -34.53
C VAL A 276 -13.28 24.65 -36.01
N ALA A 277 -12.04 24.44 -36.44
CA ALA A 277 -11.70 24.33 -37.86
C ALA A 277 -12.31 23.08 -38.50
N THR A 278 -12.31 21.96 -37.80
CA THR A 278 -12.78 20.67 -38.31
C THR A 278 -14.18 20.33 -37.80
N ALA A 279 -14.99 19.62 -38.59
CA ALA A 279 -16.26 19.07 -38.13
C ALA A 279 -16.01 17.81 -37.28
N ASN A 280 -16.67 17.73 -36.13
CA ASN A 280 -16.59 16.56 -35.25
C ASN A 280 -18.00 16.09 -34.88
N VAL A 281 -18.16 14.77 -34.71
CA VAL A 281 -19.42 14.14 -34.29
C VAL A 281 -19.12 13.15 -33.18
N ASP A 282 -19.75 13.38 -32.02
CA ASP A 282 -19.67 12.55 -30.82
C ASP A 282 -18.23 12.15 -30.43
N VAL A 283 -17.31 13.11 -30.48
CA VAL A 283 -15.91 12.90 -30.06
C VAL A 283 -15.74 13.22 -28.57
N THR A 284 -14.76 12.58 -27.94
CA THR A 284 -14.28 13.05 -26.63
C THR A 284 -13.60 14.41 -26.79
N TYR A 285 -13.55 15.15 -25.70
CA TYR A 285 -12.86 16.44 -25.63
C TYR A 285 -11.95 16.45 -24.41
N THR A 286 -10.90 17.25 -24.51
CA THR A 286 -10.03 17.52 -23.38
C THR A 286 -10.06 18.99 -23.01
N TYR A 287 -9.62 19.31 -21.80
CA TYR A 287 -9.53 20.67 -21.32
C TYR A 287 -8.39 20.80 -20.32
N ASN A 288 -7.88 22.01 -20.17
CA ASN A 288 -6.92 22.28 -19.12
C ASN A 288 -7.69 22.68 -17.86
N ALA A 289 -7.70 21.79 -16.87
CA ALA A 289 -8.15 22.11 -15.53
C ALA A 289 -7.08 23.01 -14.89
N GLY A 290 -7.03 24.27 -15.32
CA GLY A 290 -6.08 25.24 -14.78
C GLY A 290 -6.23 25.37 -13.27
N THR A 291 -5.24 25.99 -12.61
CA THR A 291 -5.18 26.05 -11.15
C THR A 291 -6.46 26.64 -10.52
N VAL A 292 -7.21 25.78 -9.83
CA VAL A 292 -8.48 26.15 -9.18
C VAL A 292 -8.22 26.85 -7.85
N LEU A 293 -7.28 26.33 -7.06
CA LEU A 293 -6.87 26.86 -5.76
C LEU A 293 -5.35 26.72 -5.60
N THR A 294 -4.68 27.81 -5.25
CA THR A 294 -3.25 27.88 -4.96
C THR A 294 -3.06 28.38 -3.54
N VAL A 295 -2.15 27.76 -2.78
CA VAL A 295 -1.69 28.32 -1.50
C VAL A 295 -0.16 28.44 -1.56
N GLU A 296 0.34 29.66 -1.57
CA GLU A 296 1.77 29.93 -1.56
C GLU A 296 2.35 29.80 -0.15
N SER A 297 3.65 29.49 -0.06
CA SER A 297 4.39 29.50 1.22
C SER A 297 4.43 30.88 1.90
N SER A 298 4.18 31.94 1.14
CA SER A 298 3.99 33.32 1.63
C SER A 298 2.69 33.51 2.45
N GLY A 299 1.76 32.56 2.36
CA GLY A 299 0.41 32.62 2.97
C GLY A 299 -0.67 33.18 2.04
N ASN A 300 -0.33 33.53 0.79
CA ASN A 300 -1.30 33.99 -0.19
C ASN A 300 -2.14 32.83 -0.75
N VAL A 301 -3.44 33.06 -0.90
CA VAL A 301 -4.39 32.11 -1.49
C VAL A 301 -4.92 32.64 -2.82
N GLY A 302 -4.69 31.91 -3.90
CA GLY A 302 -5.22 32.20 -5.23
C GLY A 302 -6.42 31.32 -5.56
N ILE A 303 -7.53 31.88 -6.05
CA ILE A 303 -8.64 31.10 -6.64
C ILE A 303 -8.76 31.51 -8.12
N GLY A 304 -8.51 30.57 -9.02
CA GLY A 304 -8.43 30.84 -10.47
C GLY A 304 -7.16 31.60 -10.89
N THR A 305 -6.11 31.60 -10.05
CA THR A 305 -4.79 32.18 -10.32
C THR A 305 -3.72 31.40 -9.56
N ASP A 306 -2.55 31.21 -10.18
CA ASP A 306 -1.37 30.52 -9.63
C ASP A 306 -0.29 31.47 -9.09
N ASN A 307 -0.46 32.78 -9.29
CA ASN A 307 0.44 33.83 -8.80
C ASN A 307 -0.39 34.93 -8.09
N PRO A 308 -0.98 34.65 -6.90
CA PRO A 308 -1.74 35.63 -6.13
C PRO A 308 -0.85 36.81 -5.68
N LEU A 309 -1.29 38.04 -5.96
CA LEU A 309 -0.54 39.25 -5.55
C LEU A 309 -0.89 39.75 -4.13
N TYR A 310 -1.96 39.20 -3.55
CA TYR A 310 -2.48 39.55 -2.23
C TYR A 310 -2.86 38.29 -1.45
N ALA A 311 -3.10 38.45 -0.15
CA ALA A 311 -3.45 37.34 0.75
C ALA A 311 -4.63 36.48 0.25
N LEU A 312 -5.61 37.10 -0.42
CA LEU A 312 -6.65 36.40 -1.17
C LEU A 312 -6.80 37.07 -2.54
N ASP A 313 -6.44 36.36 -3.60
CA ASP A 313 -6.56 36.81 -4.99
C ASP A 313 -7.54 35.90 -5.74
N VAL A 314 -8.74 36.41 -6.03
CA VAL A 314 -9.79 35.65 -6.72
C VAL A 314 -9.97 36.22 -8.11
N ARG A 315 -9.64 35.41 -9.11
CA ARG A 315 -9.70 35.81 -10.51
C ARG A 315 -10.81 35.06 -11.22
N ALA A 316 -11.81 35.81 -11.70
CA ALA A 316 -12.83 35.30 -12.59
C ALA A 316 -12.47 35.63 -14.04
N THR A 317 -12.71 34.70 -14.96
CA THR A 317 -12.57 34.88 -16.40
C THR A 317 -13.90 35.34 -17.01
N GLY A 318 -13.87 36.23 -18.00
CA GLY A 318 -15.06 36.76 -18.69
C GLY A 318 -15.49 38.19 -18.30
N THR A 319 -16.14 38.90 -19.23
CA THR A 319 -16.69 40.24 -19.00
C THR A 319 -18.00 40.13 -18.21
N SER A 320 -18.09 40.82 -17.06
CA SER A 320 -19.24 40.78 -16.12
C SER A 320 -19.39 39.53 -15.25
N SER A 321 -18.32 38.75 -15.07
CA SER A 321 -18.32 37.60 -14.16
C SER A 321 -18.49 38.01 -12.69
N VAL A 322 -19.20 37.17 -11.93
CA VAL A 322 -19.23 37.26 -10.47
C VAL A 322 -17.90 36.68 -9.95
N ILE A 323 -17.13 37.52 -9.27
CA ILE A 323 -15.86 37.13 -8.63
C ILE A 323 -16.15 36.36 -7.34
N ALA A 324 -17.08 36.87 -6.53
CA ALA A 324 -17.51 36.24 -5.30
C ALA A 324 -19.00 36.50 -5.06
N ARG A 325 -19.69 35.52 -4.48
CA ARG A 325 -21.08 35.64 -4.04
C ARG A 325 -21.18 35.36 -2.54
N PHE A 326 -21.87 36.24 -1.83
CA PHE A 326 -22.20 36.10 -0.43
C PHE A 326 -23.72 35.95 -0.31
N ASN A 327 -24.19 34.73 -0.01
CA ASN A 327 -25.60 34.37 0.08
C ASN A 327 -25.96 33.88 1.48
N ASN A 328 -27.23 34.03 1.84
CA ASN A 328 -27.84 33.37 3.00
C ASN A 328 -28.75 32.22 2.52
N ASP A 329 -28.96 31.22 3.36
CA ASP A 329 -29.80 30.03 3.17
C ASP A 329 -31.17 30.37 2.56
N SER A 330 -31.82 31.44 3.02
CA SER A 330 -33.07 31.91 2.43
C SER A 330 -32.82 32.67 1.11
N THR A 331 -33.13 32.01 0.01
CA THR A 331 -32.87 32.25 -1.43
C THR A 331 -32.99 33.65 -2.06
N ASN A 332 -33.15 34.75 -1.33
CA ASN A 332 -33.49 36.02 -1.96
C ASN A 332 -32.60 37.21 -1.62
N THR A 333 -31.70 37.11 -0.63
CA THR A 333 -30.71 38.17 -0.38
C THR A 333 -29.31 37.68 -0.68
N SER A 334 -28.65 38.29 -1.66
CA SER A 334 -27.23 38.05 -1.92
C SER A 334 -26.53 39.35 -2.31
N CYS A 335 -25.25 39.42 -1.95
CA CYS A 335 -24.31 40.41 -2.46
C CYS A 335 -23.31 39.70 -3.38
N THR A 336 -23.07 40.26 -4.57
CA THR A 336 -22.04 39.77 -5.48
C THR A 336 -20.97 40.83 -5.68
N LEU A 337 -19.72 40.41 -5.68
CA LEU A 337 -18.61 41.21 -6.19
C LEU A 337 -18.50 40.91 -7.68
N THR A 338 -18.70 41.91 -8.53
CA THR A 338 -18.65 41.74 -9.99
C THR A 338 -17.36 42.30 -10.57
N SER A 339 -16.86 41.69 -11.64
CA SER A 339 -15.63 42.14 -12.32
C SER A 339 -15.72 43.53 -12.94
N ASN A 340 -16.94 44.05 -13.14
CA ASN A 340 -17.16 45.39 -13.68
C ASN A 340 -17.17 46.44 -12.55
N GLY A 341 -15.98 46.91 -12.16
CA GLY A 341 -15.79 48.02 -11.20
C GLY A 341 -15.66 47.63 -9.73
N GLY A 342 -15.57 46.34 -9.39
CA GLY A 342 -15.34 45.89 -8.00
C GLY A 342 -16.46 46.27 -7.02
N THR A 343 -17.65 46.60 -7.53
CA THR A 343 -18.79 46.99 -6.70
C THR A 343 -19.44 45.79 -6.05
N LEU A 344 -19.75 45.91 -4.76
CA LEU A 344 -20.65 44.98 -4.08
C LEU A 344 -22.09 45.29 -4.49
N ASN A 345 -22.67 44.40 -5.29
CA ASN A 345 -24.05 44.50 -5.76
C ASN A 345 -24.95 43.64 -4.87
N CYS A 346 -25.70 44.29 -3.99
CA CYS A 346 -26.63 43.63 -3.09
C CYS A 346 -28.08 43.74 -3.57
N SER A 347 -28.85 42.66 -3.43
CA SER A 347 -30.27 42.62 -3.76
C SER A 347 -31.07 43.73 -3.06
N SER A 348 -31.82 44.53 -3.82
CA SER A 348 -32.64 45.63 -3.30
C SER A 348 -34.03 45.68 -3.95
N ASP A 349 -34.55 44.54 -4.41
CA ASP A 349 -35.88 44.44 -5.04
C ASP A 349 -36.99 44.71 -4.01
N ARG A 350 -38.03 45.46 -4.41
CA ARG A 350 -39.18 45.79 -3.56
C ARG A 350 -39.89 44.54 -3.03
N ARG A 351 -39.92 43.46 -3.80
CA ARG A 351 -40.51 42.16 -3.40
C ARG A 351 -39.79 41.53 -2.20
N LEU A 352 -38.55 41.96 -1.94
CA LEU A 352 -37.71 41.47 -0.86
C LEU A 352 -37.74 42.38 0.38
N LYS A 353 -38.49 43.48 0.32
CA LYS A 353 -38.57 44.47 1.38
C LYS A 353 -40.01 44.59 1.89
N LYS A 354 -40.15 44.80 3.20
CA LYS A 354 -41.43 45.12 3.86
C LYS A 354 -41.32 46.46 4.58
N ASN A 355 -42.45 47.06 4.94
CA ASN A 355 -42.52 48.33 5.69
C ASN A 355 -41.76 49.49 5.01
N ILE A 356 -41.92 49.62 3.69
CA ILE A 356 -41.30 50.69 2.91
C ILE A 356 -42.10 51.98 3.14
N LEU A 357 -41.68 52.77 4.14
CA LEU A 357 -42.28 54.06 4.51
C LEU A 357 -41.39 55.22 4.06
N THR A 358 -41.99 56.38 3.82
CA THR A 358 -41.26 57.62 3.54
C THR A 358 -40.55 58.10 4.81
N ILE A 359 -39.29 58.52 4.68
CA ILE A 359 -38.56 59.17 5.78
C ILE A 359 -38.95 60.65 5.84
N GLU A 360 -39.66 61.06 6.88
CA GLU A 360 -40.03 62.46 7.11
C GLU A 360 -38.90 63.25 7.78
N GLY A 361 -38.65 64.50 7.34
CA GLY A 361 -37.63 65.36 7.93
C GLY A 361 -36.16 64.97 7.65
N GLY A 362 -35.92 63.94 6.82
CA GLY A 362 -34.58 63.39 6.57
C GLY A 362 -33.53 64.42 6.14
N LEU A 363 -33.90 65.40 5.29
CA LEU A 363 -32.98 66.47 4.88
C LEU A 363 -32.54 67.35 6.06
N LYS A 364 -33.44 67.71 6.97
CA LYS A 364 -33.08 68.52 8.15
C LYS A 364 -32.13 67.76 9.07
N THR A 365 -32.29 66.45 9.19
CA THR A 365 -31.39 65.59 9.96
C THR A 365 -30.04 65.44 9.27
N PHE A 366 -30.02 65.23 7.95
CA PHE A 366 -28.79 65.14 7.16
C PHE A 366 -27.92 66.39 7.29
N MET A 367 -28.53 67.58 7.27
CA MET A 367 -27.83 68.86 7.42
C MET A 367 -27.22 69.08 8.82
N LYS A 368 -27.59 68.28 9.83
CA LYS A 368 -26.96 68.33 11.16
C LYS A 368 -25.71 67.46 11.26
N LEU A 369 -25.55 66.47 10.37
CA LEU A 369 -24.39 65.58 10.38
C LEU A 369 -23.11 66.38 10.17
N LYS A 370 -22.03 65.97 10.82
CA LYS A 370 -20.73 66.66 10.81
C LYS A 370 -19.71 65.83 10.01
N PRO A 371 -19.46 66.11 8.71
CA PRO A 371 -18.39 65.45 7.98
C PRO A 371 -17.04 65.75 8.64
N ARG A 372 -16.20 64.73 8.76
CA ARG A 372 -14.86 64.82 9.34
C ARG A 372 -13.83 64.38 8.31
N LYS A 373 -12.62 64.91 8.47
CA LYS A 373 -11.39 64.32 7.93
C LYS A 373 -10.65 63.68 9.09
N TYR A 374 -10.13 62.47 8.90
CA TYR A 374 -9.42 61.75 9.96
C TYR A 374 -8.37 60.80 9.37
N ASN A 375 -7.37 60.46 10.17
CA ASN A 375 -6.48 59.33 9.96
C ASN A 375 -6.76 58.27 11.02
N TRP A 376 -6.53 57.01 10.69
CA TRP A 376 -6.54 55.94 11.68
C TRP A 376 -5.35 56.11 12.63
N LYS A 377 -5.50 55.70 13.89
CA LYS A 377 -4.40 55.81 14.89
C LYS A 377 -3.14 55.03 14.49
N THR A 378 -3.27 54.06 13.59
CA THR A 378 -2.18 53.22 13.06
C THR A 378 -1.51 53.82 11.83
N GLU A 379 -2.08 54.87 11.24
CA GLU A 379 -1.50 55.57 10.10
C GLU A 379 -0.56 56.67 10.58
N GLY A 380 0.56 56.86 9.89
CA GLY A 380 1.42 58.02 10.09
C GLY A 380 0.80 59.31 9.52
N ASP A 381 1.31 60.46 9.95
CA ASP A 381 0.79 61.78 9.59
C ASP A 381 0.97 62.10 8.08
N GLU A 382 1.83 61.36 7.39
CA GLU A 382 2.06 61.43 5.95
C GLU A 382 0.92 60.83 5.10
N VAL A 383 0.03 60.04 5.69
CA VAL A 383 -1.11 59.42 4.99
C VAL A 383 -2.21 60.46 4.79
N LEU A 384 -2.76 60.56 3.57
CA LEU A 384 -3.85 61.48 3.28
C LEU A 384 -5.09 61.17 4.14
N PRO A 385 -5.69 62.17 4.81
CA PRO A 385 -6.86 61.95 5.66
C PRO A 385 -8.07 61.42 4.87
N THR A 386 -8.74 60.43 5.44
CA THR A 386 -10.00 59.90 4.93
C THR A 386 -11.16 60.83 5.31
N TYR A 387 -12.15 60.95 4.42
CA TYR A 387 -13.38 61.71 4.66
C TYR A 387 -14.49 60.77 5.11
N GLY A 388 -15.23 61.16 6.14
CA GLY A 388 -16.37 60.36 6.61
C GLY A 388 -17.09 61.01 7.78
N PHE A 389 -17.67 60.18 8.64
CA PHE A 389 -18.37 60.61 9.85
C PHE A 389 -17.86 59.80 11.05
N ILE A 390 -17.96 60.38 12.24
CA ILE A 390 -17.66 59.69 13.50
C ILE A 390 -18.97 59.15 14.05
N ALA A 391 -19.02 57.86 14.38
CA ALA A 391 -20.26 57.19 14.79
C ALA A 391 -20.93 57.87 15.99
N GLN A 392 -20.15 58.32 16.98
CA GLN A 392 -20.66 59.03 18.16
C GLN A 392 -21.28 60.39 17.81
N ASP A 393 -20.69 61.14 16.87
CA ASP A 393 -21.27 62.40 16.37
C ASP A 393 -22.61 62.16 15.67
N VAL A 394 -22.73 61.03 14.94
CA VAL A 394 -23.99 60.63 14.27
C VAL A 394 -25.05 60.24 15.32
N GLN A 395 -24.66 59.49 16.35
CA GLN A 395 -25.55 59.04 17.44
C GLN A 395 -26.18 60.22 18.20
N GLU A 396 -25.46 61.33 18.43
CA GLU A 396 -26.05 62.51 19.08
C GLU A 396 -27.22 63.12 18.28
N ILE A 397 -27.24 62.93 16.97
CA ILE A 397 -28.24 63.49 16.05
C ILE A 397 -29.36 62.48 15.78
N LEU A 398 -29.01 61.19 15.70
CA LEU A 398 -29.86 60.03 15.47
C LEU A 398 -29.58 58.98 16.56
N PRO A 399 -30.11 59.18 17.78
CA PRO A 399 -29.80 58.35 18.95
C PRO A 399 -30.37 56.93 18.90
#